data_AF-A0A1A9S2M4-F1
#
_entry.id   AF-A0A1A9S2M4-F1
#
_cell.length_a   1.000
_cell.length_b   1.000
_cell.length_c   1.000
_cell.angle_alpha   90.00
_cell.angle_beta   90.00
_cell.angle_gamma   90.00
#
_symmetry.space_group_name_H-M   'P 1'
#
loop_
_entity.id
_entity.type
_entity.pdbx_description
1 polymer ?
#
loop_
_entity_poly.entity_id
_entity_poly.type
_entity_poly.pdbx_seq_one_letter_code
_entity_poly.pdbx_strand_id
1 'polypeptide(L)'
;MNYDKFLFFDSLSLLGDRDFVDGFYDVLAASGCREFDVFTTTSESPVIHVDIANRQAEDVADIIHQQEYDFTGIVFAPSDLSWCAAQYFPVDWGVFAFNSGNEQALSLFNLIDKGWFASIEQLQQALKNEDSFLYEEFGAEGIELMLRHYAK
;
A
#
# COMPACT_ATOMS: atom_id res chain seq x y z
N MET A 1 -11.03 3.50 13.20
CA MET A 1 -11.13 3.42 11.73
C MET A 1 -11.62 2.05 11.36
N ASN A 2 -12.51 1.96 10.37
CA ASN A 2 -13.04 0.68 9.89
C ASN A 2 -12.63 0.53 8.42
N TYR A 3 -11.38 0.14 8.18
CA TYR A 3 -10.98 -0.33 6.85
C TYR A 3 -11.70 -1.65 6.56
N ASP A 4 -12.26 -1.78 5.37
CA ASP A 4 -13.08 -2.93 4.96
C ASP A 4 -12.76 -3.44 3.55
N LYS A 5 -11.86 -2.75 2.84
CA LYS A 5 -11.25 -3.20 1.59
C LYS A 5 -9.75 -3.09 1.69
N PHE A 6 -9.05 -4.05 1.11
CA PHE A 6 -7.60 -4.09 1.17
C PHE A 6 -7.03 -4.78 -0.07
N LEU A 7 -5.78 -4.47 -0.40
CA LEU A 7 -5.03 -5.03 -1.52
C LEU A 7 -3.59 -5.28 -1.06
N PHE A 8 -3.06 -6.47 -1.30
CA PHE A 8 -1.69 -6.82 -0.88
C PHE A 8 -0.74 -6.99 -2.06
N PHE A 9 0.52 -6.67 -1.87
CA PHE A 9 1.56 -6.70 -2.90
C PHE A 9 2.91 -7.10 -2.31
N ASP A 10 3.73 -7.85 -3.07
CA ASP A 10 5.10 -8.29 -2.72
C ASP A 10 6.20 -7.64 -3.55
N SER A 11 5.87 -7.13 -4.72
CA SER A 11 6.82 -6.81 -5.78
C SER A 11 6.82 -5.34 -6.17
N LEU A 12 5.89 -4.56 -5.62
CA LEU A 12 5.81 -3.12 -5.82
C LEU A 12 6.57 -2.44 -4.69
N SER A 13 7.51 -1.55 -5.01
CA SER A 13 8.11 -0.70 -4.00
C SER A 13 7.44 0.68 -4.04
N LEU A 14 6.81 1.07 -2.94
CA LEU A 14 6.23 2.40 -2.74
C LEU A 14 7.30 3.52 -2.83
N LEU A 15 8.59 3.17 -2.71
CA LEU A 15 9.73 4.08 -2.89
C LEU A 15 10.62 3.75 -4.09
N GLY A 16 10.64 2.51 -4.57
CA GLY A 16 11.65 2.03 -5.53
C GLY A 16 11.19 1.91 -6.98
N ASP A 17 9.90 1.75 -7.24
CA ASP A 17 9.37 1.54 -8.60
C ASP A 17 8.75 2.84 -9.14
N ARG A 18 9.51 3.56 -9.96
CA ARG A 18 9.07 4.84 -10.53
C ARG A 18 7.83 4.71 -11.40
N ASP A 19 7.71 3.64 -12.19
CA ASP A 19 6.56 3.44 -13.08
C ASP A 19 5.29 3.22 -12.26
N PHE A 20 5.41 2.44 -11.19
CA PHE A 20 4.32 2.25 -10.23
C PHE A 20 3.99 3.56 -9.48
N VAL A 21 4.99 4.26 -8.95
CA VAL A 21 4.80 5.50 -8.18
C VAL A 21 4.14 6.57 -9.05
N ASP A 22 4.62 6.82 -10.27
CA ASP A 22 4.01 7.80 -11.18
C ASP A 22 2.56 7.42 -11.52
N GLY A 23 2.32 6.14 -11.83
CA GLY A 23 0.97 5.63 -12.08
C GLY A 23 0.04 5.75 -10.86
N PHE A 24 0.58 5.51 -9.67
CA PHE A 24 -0.16 5.63 -8.41
C PHE A 24 -0.55 7.08 -8.10
N TYR A 25 0.32 8.05 -8.36
CA TYR A 25 -0.01 9.47 -8.20
C TYR A 25 -1.12 9.94 -9.16
N ASP A 26 -1.09 9.46 -10.41
CA ASP A 26 -2.16 9.74 -11.38
C ASP A 26 -3.51 9.16 -10.91
N VAL A 27 -3.49 7.94 -10.36
CA VAL A 27 -4.67 7.29 -9.78
C VAL A 27 -5.18 8.04 -8.54
N LEU A 28 -4.28 8.49 -7.66
CA LEU A 28 -4.62 9.33 -6.50
C LEU A 28 -5.32 10.62 -6.95
N ALA A 29 -4.75 11.33 -7.93
CA ALA A 29 -5.35 12.55 -8.47
C ALA A 29 -6.74 12.29 -9.07
N ALA A 30 -6.89 11.21 -9.84
CA ALA A 30 -8.17 10.83 -10.45
C ALA A 30 -9.23 10.42 -9.42
N SER A 31 -8.82 9.88 -8.27
CA SER A 31 -9.73 9.52 -7.17
C SER A 31 -10.23 10.73 -6.36
N GLY A 32 -9.66 11.90 -6.58
CA GLY A 32 -9.96 13.13 -5.83
C GLY A 32 -9.15 13.28 -4.54
N CYS A 33 -8.22 12.37 -4.25
CA CYS A 33 -7.22 12.57 -3.21
C CYS A 33 -6.33 13.76 -3.56
N ARG A 34 -6.04 14.60 -2.56
CA ARG A 34 -5.27 15.84 -2.76
C ARG A 34 -3.94 15.84 -2.04
N GLU A 35 -3.89 15.21 -0.89
CA GLU A 35 -2.71 15.19 -0.04
C GLU A 35 -2.63 13.89 0.75
N PHE A 36 -1.42 13.52 1.14
CA PHE A 36 -1.17 12.48 2.11
C PHE A 36 0.15 12.73 2.84
N ASP A 37 0.26 12.16 4.03
CA ASP A 37 1.45 12.17 4.85
C ASP A 37 2.20 10.85 4.69
N VAL A 38 3.53 10.95 4.74
CA VAL A 38 4.45 9.80 4.72
C VAL A 38 5.09 9.64 6.09
N PHE A 39 4.94 8.46 6.64
CA PHE A 39 5.52 8.04 7.92
C PHE A 39 6.54 6.94 7.68
N THR A 40 7.52 6.84 8.57
CA THR A 40 8.50 5.75 8.61
C THR A 40 8.40 5.03 9.95
N THR A 41 9.03 3.86 10.06
CA THR A 41 9.14 3.14 11.34
C THR A 41 9.98 3.85 12.40
N THR A 42 10.69 4.91 12.03
CA THR A 42 11.65 5.64 12.87
C THR A 42 11.10 6.97 13.39
N SER A 43 10.00 7.47 12.84
CA SER A 43 9.40 8.75 13.22
C SER A 43 7.96 8.60 13.70
N GLU A 44 7.61 9.29 14.78
CA GLU A 44 6.23 9.40 15.29
C GLU A 44 5.41 10.49 14.56
N SER A 45 6.07 11.30 13.72
CA SER A 45 5.44 12.38 12.94
C SER A 45 5.63 12.15 11.45
N PRO A 46 4.78 12.74 10.57
CA PRO A 46 5.03 12.72 9.14
C PRO A 46 6.43 13.23 8.83
N VAL A 47 7.20 12.44 8.08
CA VAL A 47 8.51 12.84 7.56
C VAL A 47 8.30 13.75 6.34
N ILE A 48 7.27 13.47 5.55
CA ILE A 48 6.93 14.23 4.34
C ILE A 48 5.42 14.44 4.31
N HIS A 49 5.01 15.65 3.91
CA HIS A 49 3.65 15.96 3.51
C HIS A 49 3.63 16.12 1.98
N VAL A 50 2.81 15.33 1.30
CA VAL A 50 2.73 15.32 -0.16
C VAL A 50 1.45 16.01 -0.62
N ASP A 51 1.60 17.05 -1.43
CA ASP A 51 0.51 17.66 -2.20
C ASP A 51 0.53 17.08 -3.62
N ILE A 52 -0.51 16.32 -3.96
CA ILE A 52 -0.66 15.62 -5.24
C ILE A 52 -0.75 16.60 -6.41
N ALA A 53 -1.41 17.76 -6.22
CA ALA A 53 -1.62 18.74 -7.28
C ALA A 53 -0.33 19.49 -7.62
N ASN A 54 0.48 19.75 -6.60
CA ASN A 54 1.75 20.47 -6.76
C ASN A 54 2.91 19.57 -7.18
N ARG A 55 2.68 18.26 -7.40
CA ARG A 55 3.66 17.25 -7.85
C ARG A 55 5.08 17.63 -7.45
N GLN A 56 5.30 17.90 -6.16
CA GLN A 56 6.66 17.92 -5.64
C GLN A 56 7.06 16.47 -5.52
N ALA A 57 7.24 15.82 -6.67
CA ALA A 57 8.04 14.63 -6.85
C ALA A 57 9.52 15.06 -6.71
N GLU A 58 9.85 15.73 -5.62
CA GLU A 58 11.11 15.38 -4.99
C GLU A 58 10.93 13.90 -4.64
N ASP A 59 11.82 13.05 -5.15
CA ASP A 59 11.71 11.60 -5.06
C ASP A 59 11.46 11.29 -3.57
N VAL A 60 10.23 10.88 -3.21
CA VAL A 60 9.86 10.63 -1.81
C VAL A 60 10.87 9.65 -1.20
N ALA A 61 11.36 8.73 -2.04
CA ALA A 61 12.49 7.87 -1.76
C ALA A 61 13.78 8.63 -1.41
N ASP A 62 14.22 9.58 -2.25
CA ASP A 62 15.43 10.38 -1.99
C ASP A 62 15.32 11.17 -0.69
N ILE A 63 14.15 11.77 -0.41
CA ILE A 63 13.94 12.53 0.82
C ILE A 63 14.03 11.59 2.03
N ILE A 64 13.33 10.46 2.01
CA ILE A 64 13.37 9.49 3.11
C ILE A 64 14.78 8.95 3.29
N HIS A 65 15.49 8.57 2.22
CA HIS A 65 16.86 8.08 2.29
C HIS A 65 17.85 9.12 2.84
N GLN A 66 17.56 10.42 2.70
CA GLN A 66 18.38 11.50 3.28
C GLN A 66 18.02 11.82 4.73
N GLN A 67 16.74 11.72 5.09
CA GLN A 67 16.24 12.14 6.41
C GLN A 67 16.23 11.01 7.44
N GLU A 68 16.03 9.77 6.99
CA GLU A 68 15.81 8.61 7.85
C GLU A 68 16.80 7.49 7.51
N TYR A 69 17.63 7.14 8.49
CA TYR A 69 18.56 6.03 8.39
C TYR A 69 17.94 4.76 9.01
N ASP A 70 18.14 3.60 8.38
CA ASP A 70 17.68 2.29 8.89
C ASP A 70 16.16 2.15 9.13
N PHE A 71 15.31 2.89 8.40
CA PHE A 71 13.87 2.59 8.42
C PHE A 71 13.59 1.23 7.79
N THR A 72 12.63 0.50 8.35
CA THR A 72 12.25 -0.83 7.88
C THR A 72 10.86 -0.86 7.25
N GLY A 73 10.12 0.24 7.34
CA GLY A 73 8.83 0.36 6.67
C GLY A 73 8.35 1.80 6.55
N ILE A 74 7.35 1.97 5.69
CA ILE A 74 6.68 3.24 5.43
C ILE A 74 5.17 3.09 5.49
N VAL A 75 4.51 4.21 5.75
CA VAL A 75 3.06 4.34 5.62
C VAL A 75 2.73 5.63 4.88
N PHE A 76 1.91 5.54 3.84
CA PHE A 76 1.25 6.68 3.21
C PHE A 76 -0.19 6.74 3.70
N ALA A 77 -0.63 7.88 4.22
CA ALA A 77 -2.02 8.04 4.65
C ALA A 77 -2.47 9.51 4.61
N PRO A 78 -3.73 9.80 4.21
CA PRO A 78 -4.31 11.13 4.33
C PRO A 78 -4.64 11.45 5.79
N SER A 79 -4.82 12.74 6.09
CA SER A 79 -5.16 13.22 7.43
C SER A 79 -6.48 12.66 7.99
N ASP A 80 -7.43 12.32 7.11
CA ASP A 80 -8.71 11.71 7.48
C ASP A 80 -8.63 10.17 7.66
N LEU A 81 -7.48 9.58 7.32
CA LEU A 81 -7.21 8.14 7.39
C LEU A 81 -8.30 7.31 6.68
N SER A 82 -8.81 7.83 5.57
CA SER A 82 -9.78 7.16 4.71
C SER A 82 -9.19 6.00 3.92
N TRP A 83 -7.88 6.04 3.67
CA TRP A 83 -7.08 4.95 3.13
C TRP A 83 -5.69 4.96 3.74
N CYS A 84 -4.94 3.87 3.63
CA CYS A 84 -3.50 3.90 3.84
C CYS A 84 -2.81 2.87 2.94
N ALA A 85 -1.55 3.13 2.63
CA ALA A 85 -0.64 2.15 2.05
C ALA A 85 0.51 1.96 3.03
N ALA A 86 0.79 0.73 3.44
CA ALA A 86 1.91 0.41 4.31
C ALA A 86 2.81 -0.60 3.62
N GLN A 87 4.12 -0.44 3.73
CA GLN A 87 5.10 -1.40 3.21
C GLN A 87 6.22 -1.63 4.21
N TYR A 88 6.69 -2.87 4.28
CA TYR A 88 7.85 -3.30 5.06
C TYR A 88 8.95 -3.78 4.10
N PHE A 89 10.06 -3.05 4.04
CA PHE A 89 11.11 -3.23 3.03
C PHE A 89 11.94 -4.50 3.16
N PRO A 90 12.17 -5.11 4.34
CA PRO A 90 12.95 -6.34 4.41
C PRO A 90 12.40 -7.50 3.58
N VAL A 91 11.13 -7.44 3.17
CA VAL A 91 10.49 -8.41 2.27
C VAL A 91 9.68 -7.74 1.15
N ASP A 92 9.81 -6.41 0.99
CA ASP A 92 9.05 -5.55 0.07
C ASP A 92 7.52 -5.78 0.05
N TRP A 93 6.97 -6.35 1.14
CA TRP A 93 5.54 -6.60 1.24
C TRP A 93 4.79 -5.37 1.73
N GLY A 94 3.62 -5.13 1.14
CA GLY A 94 2.74 -4.08 1.59
C GLY A 94 1.25 -4.37 1.44
N VAL A 95 0.48 -3.47 2.04
CA VAL A 95 -0.97 -3.51 2.04
C VAL A 95 -1.50 -2.11 1.78
N PHE A 96 -2.46 -2.01 0.88
CA PHE A 96 -3.39 -0.91 0.86
C PHE A 96 -4.62 -1.28 1.67
N ALA A 97 -5.10 -0.36 2.51
CA ALA A 97 -6.35 -0.48 3.24
C ALA A 97 -7.24 0.72 2.91
N PHE A 98 -8.54 0.49 2.74
CA PHE A 98 -9.51 1.51 2.36
C PHE A 98 -10.75 1.40 3.22
N ASN A 99 -11.32 2.55 3.58
CA ASN A 99 -12.63 2.67 4.18
C ASN A 99 -13.65 2.92 3.06
N SER A 100 -14.40 1.89 2.67
CA SER A 100 -15.36 1.98 1.57
C SER A 100 -16.56 2.91 1.85
N GLY A 101 -16.74 3.33 3.11
CA GLY A 101 -17.70 4.37 3.48
C GLY A 101 -17.28 5.79 3.10
N ASN A 102 -16.00 6.00 2.74
CA ASN A 102 -15.51 7.26 2.19
C ASN A 102 -15.49 7.16 0.65
N GLU A 103 -16.15 8.11 -0.03
CA GLU A 103 -16.29 8.09 -1.49
C GLU A 103 -14.95 8.20 -2.22
N GLN A 104 -14.00 8.99 -1.71
CA GLN A 104 -12.67 9.15 -2.31
C GLN A 104 -11.85 7.87 -2.16
N ALA A 105 -11.83 7.28 -0.96
CA ALA A 105 -11.13 6.02 -0.73
C ALA A 105 -11.73 4.86 -1.55
N LEU A 106 -13.06 4.82 -1.70
CA LEU A 106 -13.72 3.85 -2.58
C LEU A 106 -13.38 4.10 -4.05
N SER A 107 -13.35 5.36 -4.49
CA SER A 107 -12.93 5.72 -5.85
C SER A 107 -11.48 5.29 -6.11
N LEU A 108 -10.59 5.54 -5.16
CA LEU A 108 -9.19 5.11 -5.21
C LEU A 108 -9.08 3.59 -5.34
N PHE A 109 -9.78 2.85 -4.48
CA PHE A 109 -9.83 1.40 -4.55
C PHE A 109 -10.29 0.91 -5.94
N ASN A 110 -11.28 1.55 -6.55
CA ASN A 110 -11.81 1.12 -7.85
C ASN A 110 -10.87 1.44 -9.03
N LEU A 111 -10.06 2.50 -8.92
CA LEU A 111 -9.16 2.96 -9.99
C LEU A 111 -7.81 2.23 -10.01
N ILE A 112 -7.34 1.75 -8.86
CA ILE A 112 -6.08 0.99 -8.77
C ILE A 112 -6.17 -0.28 -9.64
N ASP A 113 -5.16 -0.52 -10.48
CA ASP A 113 -5.06 -1.75 -11.27
C ASP A 113 -4.85 -2.95 -10.32
N LYS A 114 -5.81 -3.88 -10.34
CA LYS A 114 -5.79 -5.07 -9.48
C LYS A 114 -4.77 -6.10 -9.94
N GLY A 115 -4.23 -5.98 -11.15
CA GLY A 115 -3.19 -6.86 -11.69
C GLY A 115 -1.85 -6.74 -10.97
N TRP A 116 -1.60 -5.65 -10.23
CA TRP A 116 -0.40 -5.47 -9.41
C TRP A 116 -0.45 -6.12 -8.03
N PHE A 117 -1.59 -6.69 -7.64
CA PHE A 117 -1.83 -7.20 -6.29
C PHE A 117 -2.04 -8.71 -6.30
N ALA A 118 -1.75 -9.35 -5.17
CA ALA A 118 -1.99 -10.77 -4.98
C ALA A 118 -3.48 -11.09 -5.23
N SER A 119 -3.74 -11.91 -6.24
CA SER A 119 -5.09 -12.34 -6.59
C SER A 119 -5.63 -13.37 -5.60
N ILE A 120 -6.96 -13.46 -5.50
CA ILE A 120 -7.65 -14.54 -4.75
C ILE A 120 -7.16 -15.92 -5.22
N GLU A 121 -6.93 -16.08 -6.52
CA GLU A 121 -6.46 -17.35 -7.08
C GLU A 121 -5.05 -17.68 -6.58
N GLN A 122 -4.13 -16.72 -6.58
CA GLN A 122 -2.77 -16.91 -6.04
C GLN A 122 -2.80 -17.26 -4.56
N LEU A 123 -3.65 -16.58 -3.76
CA LEU A 123 -3.85 -16.91 -2.34
C LEU A 123 -4.44 -18.32 -2.15
N GLN A 124 -5.45 -18.70 -2.92
CA GLN A 124 -6.02 -20.05 -2.88
C GLN A 124 -5.04 -21.13 -3.33
N GLN A 125 -4.17 -20.82 -4.30
CA GLN A 125 -3.10 -21.71 -4.74
C GLN A 125 -2.03 -21.84 -3.65
N ALA A 126 -1.71 -20.77 -2.95
CA ALA A 126 -0.74 -20.77 -1.86
C ALA A 126 -1.16 -21.71 -0.71
N LEU A 127 -2.44 -21.75 -0.33
CA LEU A 127 -2.95 -22.73 0.65
C LEU A 127 -2.78 -24.19 0.24
N LYS A 128 -2.60 -24.47 -1.04
CA LYS A 128 -2.42 -25.82 -1.57
C LYS A 128 -0.95 -26.15 -1.83
N ASN A 129 -0.07 -25.16 -1.71
CA ASN A 129 1.36 -25.29 -2.00
C ASN A 129 2.15 -24.59 -0.89
N GLU A 130 2.55 -25.37 0.12
CA GLU A 130 3.30 -24.85 1.26
C GLU A 130 4.68 -24.30 0.89
N ASP A 131 5.21 -24.70 -0.28
CA ASP A 131 6.46 -24.18 -0.84
C ASP A 131 6.26 -22.86 -1.61
N SER A 132 5.04 -22.31 -1.67
CA SER A 132 4.80 -21.01 -2.28
C SER A 132 5.27 -19.89 -1.37
N PHE A 133 5.86 -18.84 -1.95
CA PHE A 133 6.28 -17.64 -1.23
C PHE A 133 5.17 -17.06 -0.35
N LEU A 134 3.93 -17.01 -0.86
CA LEU A 134 2.78 -16.55 -0.11
C LEU A 134 2.46 -17.42 1.12
N TYR A 135 2.66 -18.75 1.05
CA TYR A 135 2.45 -19.63 2.20
C TYR A 135 3.58 -19.54 3.21
N GLU A 136 4.83 -19.42 2.76
CA GLU A 136 5.99 -19.16 3.63
C GLU A 136 5.79 -17.86 4.43
N GLU A 137 5.29 -16.81 3.79
CA GLU A 137 5.15 -15.47 4.38
C GLU A 137 3.94 -15.36 5.33
N PHE A 138 2.76 -15.78 4.87
CA PHE A 138 1.50 -15.56 5.63
C PHE A 138 1.08 -16.77 6.45
N GLY A 139 1.63 -17.94 6.16
CA GLY A 139 1.11 -19.21 6.64
C GLY A 139 -0.34 -19.46 6.21
N ALA A 140 -0.84 -20.65 6.56
CA ALA A 140 -2.22 -21.00 6.29
C ALA A 140 -3.20 -20.01 6.93
N GLU A 141 -2.98 -19.64 8.19
CA GLU A 141 -3.89 -18.78 8.95
C GLU A 141 -4.00 -17.36 8.35
N GLY A 142 -2.87 -16.76 7.95
CA GLY A 142 -2.85 -15.45 7.32
C GLY A 142 -3.54 -15.47 5.96
N ILE A 143 -3.29 -16.49 5.14
CA ILE A 143 -3.95 -16.62 3.83
C ILE A 143 -5.44 -16.87 3.98
N GLU A 144 -5.86 -17.75 4.89
CA GLU A 144 -7.28 -18.00 5.16
C GLU A 144 -8.00 -16.72 5.62
N LEU A 145 -7.36 -15.92 6.48
CA LEU A 145 -7.88 -14.62 6.89
C LEU A 145 -8.05 -13.70 5.69
N MET A 146 -7.03 -13.58 4.83
CA MET A 146 -7.12 -12.77 3.61
C MET A 146 -8.27 -13.27 2.72
N LEU A 147 -8.32 -14.55 2.39
CA LEU A 147 -9.39 -15.11 1.55
C LEU A 147 -10.78 -14.86 2.14
N ARG A 148 -10.96 -14.93 3.45
CA ARG A 148 -12.24 -14.64 4.11
C ARG A 148 -12.71 -13.20 3.90
N HIS A 149 -11.78 -12.26 3.79
CA HIS A 149 -12.05 -10.83 3.63
C HIS A 149 -12.12 -10.37 2.17
N TYR A 150 -11.36 -11.00 1.25
CA TYR A 150 -11.29 -10.59 -0.16
C TYR A 150 -11.97 -11.53 -1.16
N ALA A 151 -12.20 -12.80 -0.84
CA ALA A 151 -12.76 -13.78 -1.78
C ALA A 151 -14.30 -13.86 -1.76
N LYS A 152 -15.00 -12.74 -1.55
CA LYS A 152 -16.47 -12.67 -1.56
C LYS A 152 -17.03 -12.28 -2.92
#